data_AF-A0A7S2LJ01-F1
#
_entry.id   AF-A0A7S2LJ01-F1
#
_cell.length_a   1.000
_cell.length_b   1.000
_cell.length_c   1.000
_cell.angle_alpha   90.00
_cell.angle_beta   90.00
_cell.angle_gamma   90.00
#
_symmetry.space_group_name_H-M   'P 1'
#
loop_
_entity.id
_entity.type
_entity.pdbx_description
1 polymer ?
#
loop_
_entity_poly.entity_id
_entity_poly.type
_entity_poly.pdbx_seq_one_letter_code
_entity_poly.pdbx_strand_id
1 'polypeptide(L)'
;RGNAAARMASYVVAGRADDPSFARVEYASKQIEASCPGVFFQYEMKHPDSWKEFICSVFRTYDFHGFAEDFPGPLVWTHEGELVGGGGEFMQKVCIEKFGMRDPPALSDPLFK
;
A
#
# COMPACT_ATOMS: atom_id res chain seq x y z
N ARG A 1 16.55 31.41 3.52
CA ARG A 1 15.42 30.59 3.02
C ARG A 1 15.79 29.13 3.28
N GLY A 2 15.41 28.58 4.44
CA GLY A 2 15.65 27.19 4.79
C GLY A 2 14.52 26.34 4.23
N ASN A 3 14.87 25.36 3.39
CA ASN A 3 13.93 24.48 2.69
C ASN A 3 13.00 23.75 3.66
N ALA A 4 11.70 24.02 3.54
CA ALA A 4 10.62 23.18 4.06
C ALA A 4 10.51 21.91 3.19
N ALA A 5 11.57 21.09 3.16
CA ALA A 5 11.55 19.83 2.44
C ALA A 5 10.91 18.74 3.33
N ALA A 6 9.66 18.43 2.98
CA ALA A 6 9.05 17.11 3.09
C ALA A 6 8.75 16.52 4.49
N ARG A 7 7.63 16.93 5.10
CA ARG A 7 6.69 15.94 5.66
C ARG A 7 5.88 15.38 4.48
N MET A 8 6.46 14.50 3.66
CA MET A 8 5.84 14.11 2.39
C MET A 8 6.06 12.63 2.08
N ALA A 9 5.20 11.78 2.66
CA ALA A 9 4.26 10.93 1.93
C ALA A 9 3.63 9.95 2.94
N SER A 10 2.32 10.07 3.17
CA SER A 10 1.55 9.16 4.03
C SER A 10 0.71 8.24 3.16
N TYR A 11 1.21 7.06 2.84
CA TYR A 11 0.43 6.11 2.05
C TYR A 11 -0.59 5.41 2.95
N VAL A 12 -1.74 5.06 2.41
CA VAL A 12 -2.68 4.14 3.05
C VAL A 12 -2.58 2.80 2.33
N VAL A 13 -2.32 1.75 3.10
CA VAL A 13 -2.29 0.37 2.64
C VAL A 13 -3.48 -0.34 3.30
N ALA A 14 -4.45 -0.75 2.50
CA ALA A 14 -5.55 -1.56 2.97
C ALA A 14 -5.48 -2.97 2.42
N GLY A 15 -5.84 -3.96 3.23
CA GLY A 15 -5.89 -5.35 2.78
C GLY A 15 -6.62 -6.23 3.76
N ARG A 16 -6.84 -7.48 3.34
CA ARG A 16 -7.42 -8.49 4.20
C ARG A 16 -6.38 -9.01 5.18
N ALA A 17 -6.82 -9.29 6.41
CA ALA A 17 -5.96 -9.85 7.46
C ALA A 17 -5.40 -11.24 7.11
N ASP A 18 -6.09 -11.98 6.23
CA ASP A 18 -5.71 -13.32 5.79
C ASP A 18 -4.90 -13.32 4.47
N ASP A 19 -4.56 -12.16 3.92
CA ASP A 19 -3.92 -12.06 2.62
C ASP A 19 -2.39 -11.88 2.74
N PRO A 20 -1.58 -12.86 2.30
CA PRO A 20 -0.13 -12.73 2.31
C PRO A 20 0.40 -11.61 1.40
N SER A 21 -0.40 -11.16 0.43
CA SER A 21 -0.10 -9.98 -0.39
C SER A 21 -0.10 -8.69 0.44
N PHE A 22 -1.04 -8.56 1.40
CA PHE A 22 -1.05 -7.44 2.35
C PHE A 22 0.19 -7.47 3.26
N ALA A 23 0.53 -8.64 3.81
CA ALA A 23 1.72 -8.79 4.66
C ALA A 23 3.03 -8.41 3.92
N ARG A 24 3.13 -8.72 2.62
CA ARG A 24 4.28 -8.31 1.77
C ARG A 24 4.38 -6.80 1.64
N VAL A 25 3.27 -6.14 1.32
CA VAL A 25 3.23 -4.67 1.22
C VAL A 25 3.56 -4.05 2.57
N GLU A 26 2.98 -4.55 3.66
CA GLU A 26 3.29 -4.08 5.01
C GLU A 26 4.79 -4.18 5.33
N TYR A 27 5.40 -5.32 5.03
CA TYR A 27 6.84 -5.52 5.25
C TYR A 27 7.68 -4.53 4.44
N ALA A 28 7.40 -4.37 3.14
CA ALA A 28 8.12 -3.44 2.28
C ALA A 28 7.96 -1.98 2.76
N SER A 29 6.75 -1.59 3.14
CA SER A 29 6.46 -0.28 3.73
C SER A 29 7.30 -0.03 4.99
N LYS A 30 7.41 -1.00 5.90
CA LYS A 30 8.23 -0.86 7.11
C LYS A 30 9.72 -0.68 6.81
N GLN A 31 10.24 -1.34 5.77
CA GLN A 31 11.62 -1.14 5.32
C GLN A 31 11.85 0.28 4.80
N ILE A 32 10.86 0.84 4.09
CA ILE A 32 10.89 2.22 3.62
C ILE A 32 10.86 3.19 4.80
N GLU A 33 9.96 3.02 5.77
CA GLU A 33 9.90 3.89 6.97
C GLU A 33 11.22 3.87 7.75
N ALA A 34 11.82 2.69 7.92
CA ALA A 34 13.10 2.54 8.60
C ALA A 34 14.25 3.26 7.87
N SER A 35 14.21 3.29 6.53
CA SER A 35 15.24 3.91 5.70
C SER A 35 14.98 5.40 5.44
N CYS A 36 13.73 5.85 5.57
CA CYS A 36 13.26 7.20 5.23
C CYS A 36 12.35 7.75 6.35
N PRO A 37 12.92 8.40 7.40
CA PRO A 37 12.17 8.88 8.57
C PRO A 37 11.08 9.95 8.29
N GLY A 38 10.95 10.42 7.05
CA GLY A 38 9.94 11.39 6.60
C GLY A 38 8.72 10.76 5.90
N VAL A 39 8.70 9.43 5.76
CA VAL A 39 7.64 8.66 5.10
C VAL A 39 6.86 7.89 6.15
N PHE A 40 5.54 7.80 5.98
CA PHE A 40 4.67 7.06 6.89
C PHE A 40 3.66 6.22 6.11
N PHE A 41 3.26 5.09 6.67
CA PHE A 41 2.23 4.22 6.12
C PHE A 41 1.14 3.98 7.17
N GLN A 42 -0.11 4.26 6.78
CA GLN A 42 -1.29 3.85 7.53
C GLN A 42 -1.75 2.49 7.03
N TYR A 43 -2.02 1.58 7.97
CA TYR A 43 -2.46 0.22 7.66
C TYR A 43 -3.94 0.04 8.03
N GLU A 44 -4.76 -0.25 7.03
CA GLU A 44 -6.18 -0.57 7.18
C GLU A 44 -6.42 -2.05 6.94
N MET A 45 -6.10 -2.86 7.96
CA MET A 45 -6.37 -4.29 7.95
C MET A 45 -7.85 -4.54 8.25
N LYS A 46 -8.54 -5.31 7.41
CA LYS A 46 -9.93 -5.73 7.64
C LYS A 46 -10.08 -7.25 7.66
N HIS A 47 -11.07 -7.72 8.40
CA HIS A 47 -11.49 -9.11 8.34
C HIS A 47 -12.01 -9.45 6.93
N PRO A 48 -11.80 -10.68 6.40
CA PRO A 48 -12.28 -11.07 5.07
C PRO A 48 -13.77 -10.78 4.85
N ASP A 49 -14.61 -11.05 5.85
CA ASP A 49 -16.06 -10.82 5.78
C ASP A 49 -16.45 -9.34 5.66
N SER A 50 -15.60 -8.44 6.17
CA SER A 50 -15.83 -6.98 6.12
C SER A 50 -15.12 -6.31 4.95
N TRP A 51 -14.24 -7.03 4.25
CA TRP A 51 -13.38 -6.46 3.21
C TRP A 51 -14.17 -5.92 2.03
N LYS A 52 -15.14 -6.70 1.53
CA LYS A 52 -15.94 -6.31 0.37
C LYS A 52 -16.68 -4.99 0.59
N GLU A 53 -17.34 -4.86 1.74
CA GLU A 53 -18.06 -3.63 2.09
C GLU A 53 -17.10 -2.44 2.20
N PHE A 54 -15.98 -2.64 2.90
CA PHE A 54 -14.96 -1.63 3.07
C PHE A 54 -14.38 -1.17 1.73
N ILE A 55 -13.92 -2.09 0.87
CA ILE A 55 -13.24 -1.72 -0.37
C ILE A 55 -14.20 -1.02 -1.36
N CYS A 56 -15.45 -1.46 -1.43
CA CYS A 56 -16.48 -0.78 -2.21
C CYS A 56 -16.81 0.62 -1.66
N SER A 57 -16.65 0.85 -0.36
CA SER A 57 -16.78 2.19 0.22
C SER A 57 -15.59 3.09 -0.16
N VAL A 58 -14.38 2.54 -0.19
CA VAL A 58 -13.15 3.25 -0.60
C VAL A 58 -13.24 3.65 -2.08
N PHE A 59 -13.61 2.73 -2.96
CA PHE A 59 -13.75 3.01 -4.39
C PHE A 59 -14.75 4.15 -4.64
N ARG A 60 -15.87 4.17 -3.91
CA ARG A 60 -16.86 5.26 -4.02
C ARG A 60 -16.38 6.57 -3.42
N THR A 61 -15.62 6.53 -2.32
CA THR A 61 -15.15 7.73 -1.62
C THR A 61 -14.08 8.47 -2.41
N TYR A 62 -13.16 7.73 -3.02
CA TYR A 62 -12.02 8.30 -3.75
C TYR A 62 -12.16 8.25 -5.28
N ASP A 63 -13.32 7.80 -5.78
CA ASP A 63 -13.61 7.65 -7.21
C ASP A 63 -12.57 6.79 -7.96
N PHE A 64 -12.14 5.69 -7.32
CA PHE A 64 -11.18 4.76 -7.91
C PHE A 64 -11.88 3.83 -8.91
N HIS A 65 -11.69 4.11 -10.20
CA HIS A 65 -12.21 3.29 -11.30
C HIS A 65 -11.29 2.11 -11.64
N GLY A 66 -11.87 1.04 -12.17
CA GLY A 66 -11.11 -0.08 -12.77
C GLY A 66 -10.80 -1.26 -11.85
N PHE A 67 -11.24 -1.24 -10.60
CA PHE A 67 -11.21 -2.40 -9.72
C PHE A 67 -12.57 -3.09 -9.67
N ALA A 68 -12.55 -4.43 -9.60
CA ALA A 68 -13.74 -5.20 -9.37
C ALA A 68 -14.20 -5.08 -7.90
N GLU A 69 -15.50 -5.21 -7.64
CA GLU A 69 -16.05 -5.15 -6.27
C GLU A 69 -15.52 -6.28 -5.36
N ASP A 70 -14.98 -7.34 -5.93
CA ASP A 70 -14.33 -8.47 -5.25
C ASP A 70 -12.80 -8.38 -5.28
N PHE A 71 -12.23 -7.19 -5.56
CA PHE A 71 -10.79 -6.97 -5.55
C PHE A 71 -10.18 -7.52 -4.25
N PRO A 72 -9.26 -8.48 -4.29
CA PRO A 72 -8.83 -9.24 -3.11
C PRO A 72 -7.92 -8.45 -2.17
N GLY A 73 -7.40 -7.30 -2.63
CA GLY A 73 -6.37 -6.54 -1.92
C GLY A 73 -4.94 -6.98 -2.26
N PRO A 74 -3.95 -6.30 -1.68
CA PRO A 74 -4.07 -5.02 -0.99
C PRO A 74 -4.30 -3.87 -1.97
N LEU A 75 -4.94 -2.79 -1.51
CA LEU A 75 -5.06 -1.52 -2.23
C LEU A 75 -4.15 -0.48 -1.57
N VAL A 76 -3.42 0.28 -2.39
CA VAL A 76 -2.54 1.35 -1.92
C VAL A 76 -2.91 2.66 -2.60
N TRP A 77 -3.01 3.72 -1.80
CA TRP A 77 -3.22 5.10 -2.26
C TRP A 77 -2.47 6.08 -1.36
N THR A 78 -2.32 7.33 -1.81
CA THR A 78 -1.70 8.40 -1.01
C THR A 78 -2.72 9.02 -0.05
N HIS A 79 -2.27 9.71 1.00
CA HIS A 79 -3.15 10.42 1.93
C HIS A 79 -4.02 11.46 1.22
N GLU A 80 -3.51 12.03 0.13
CA GLU A 80 -4.20 12.99 -0.72
C GLU A 80 -5.31 12.34 -1.57
N GLY A 81 -5.45 11.01 -1.53
CA GLY A 81 -6.46 10.27 -2.28
C GLY A 81 -6.01 9.85 -3.67
N GLU A 82 -4.72 9.84 -3.99
CA GLU A 82 -4.24 9.39 -5.30
C GLU A 82 -3.98 7.88 -5.29
N LEU A 83 -4.59 7.16 -6.23
CA LEU A 83 -4.41 5.73 -6.38
C LEU A 83 -2.97 5.37 -6.80
N VAL A 84 -2.32 4.50 -6.02
CA VAL A 84 -1.06 3.86 -6.42
C VAL A 84 -1.34 2.59 -7.23
N GLY A 85 -2.24 1.75 -6.70
CA GLY A 85 -2.65 0.48 -7.30
C GLY A 85 -2.73 -0.66 -6.28
N GLY A 86 -2.54 -1.89 -6.76
CA GLY A 86 -2.45 -3.07 -5.91
C GLY A 86 -1.04 -3.31 -5.37
N GLY A 87 -0.83 -4.47 -4.75
CA GLY A 87 0.49 -4.83 -4.20
C GLY A 87 1.61 -4.84 -5.25
N GLY A 88 1.34 -5.27 -6.49
CA GLY A 88 2.32 -5.28 -7.57
C GLY A 88 2.75 -3.86 -7.98
N GLU A 89 1.78 -2.98 -8.20
CA GLU A 89 2.05 -1.57 -8.55
C GLU A 89 2.76 -0.84 -7.41
N PHE A 90 2.44 -1.17 -6.15
CA PHE A 90 3.15 -0.62 -5.01
C PHE A 90 4.63 -1.00 -5.01
N MET A 91 4.95 -2.28 -5.22
CA MET A 91 6.36 -2.72 -5.29
C MET A 91 7.10 -2.02 -6.42
N GLN A 92 6.49 -1.95 -7.62
CA GLN A 92 7.12 -1.34 -8.77
C GLN A 92 7.29 0.18 -8.61
N LYS A 93 6.18 0.91 -8.42
CA LYS A 93 6.17 2.38 -8.47
C LYS A 93 6.73 3.02 -7.20
N VAL A 94 6.43 2.43 -6.04
CA VAL A 94 6.82 3.03 -4.75
C VAL A 94 8.15 2.44 -4.29
N CYS A 95 8.25 1.12 -4.14
CA CYS A 95 9.47 0.53 -3.57
C CYS A 95 10.67 0.69 -4.52
N ILE A 96 10.55 0.27 -5.78
CA ILE A 96 11.66 0.27 -6.74
C ILE A 96 11.88 1.68 -7.32
N GLU A 97 10.88 2.24 -8.01
CA GLU A 97 11.06 3.49 -8.78
C GLU A 97 11.24 4.72 -7.88
N LYS A 98 10.41 4.88 -6.84
CA LYS A 98 10.44 6.07 -5.99
C LYS A 98 11.49 6.00 -4.87
N PHE A 99 11.62 4.86 -4.20
CA PHE A 99 12.53 4.70 -3.05
C PHE A 99 13.81 3.93 -3.35
N GLY A 100 13.97 3.36 -4.55
CA GLY A 100 15.22 2.71 -4.96
C GLY A 100 15.52 1.41 -4.21
N MET A 101 14.49 0.71 -3.72
CA MET A 101 14.64 -0.56 -3.01
C MET A 101 15.23 -1.62 -3.94
N ARG A 102 16.43 -2.13 -3.62
CA ARG A 102 17.16 -3.08 -4.46
C ARG A 102 16.55 -4.48 -4.47
N ASP A 103 16.06 -4.92 -3.31
CA ASP A 103 15.45 -6.24 -3.11
C ASP A 103 14.09 -6.11 -2.40
N PRO A 104 13.02 -5.68 -3.11
CA PRO A 104 11.68 -5.73 -2.55
C PRO A 104 11.25 -7.20 -2.34
N PRO A 105 10.42 -7.51 -1.33
CA PRO A 105 9.94 -8.86 -1.08
C PRO A 105 9.23 -9.40 -2.33
N ALA A 106 9.77 -10.49 -2.88
CA ALA A 106 9.31 -11.05 -4.13
C ALA A 106 7.92 -11.69 -3.99
N LEU A 107 7.17 -11.76 -5.09
CA LEU A 107 5.87 -12.44 -5.08
C LEU A 107 5.99 -13.95 -4.75
N SER A 108 7.17 -14.53 -4.95
CA SER A 108 7.49 -15.94 -4.71
C SER A 108 8.14 -16.20 -3.34
N ASP A 109 8.30 -15.17 -2.51
CA ASP A 109 9.00 -15.29 -1.23
C ASP A 109 8.28 -16.28 -0.29
N PRO A 110 8.94 -17.37 0.15
CA PRO A 110 8.35 -18.37 1.01
C PRO A 110 7.91 -17.85 2.38
N LEU A 111 8.38 -16.68 2.81
CA LEU A 111 7.97 -16.02 4.03
C LEU A 111 6.48 -15.60 4.00
N PHE A 112 5.90 -15.44 2.82
CA PHE A 112 4.54 -14.91 2.62
C PHE A 112 3.64 -15.90 1.86
N LYS A 113 3.74 -17.19 2.18
CA LYS A 113 2.90 -18.27 1.62
C LYS A 113 1.74 -18.64 2.53
#